data_AF-A0A6N9UU71-F1
#
_entry.id   AF-A0A6N9UU71-F1
#
_cell.length_a   1.000
_cell.length_b   1.000
_cell.length_c   1.000
_cell.angle_alpha   90.00
_cell.angle_beta   90.00
_cell.angle_gamma   90.00
#
_symmetry.space_group_name_H-M   'P 1'
#
loop_
_entity.id
_entity.type
_entity.pdbx_description
1 polymer ?
#
loop_
_entity_poly.entity_id
_entity_poly.type
_entity_poly.pdbx_seq_one_letter_code
_entity_poly.pdbx_strand_id
1 'polypeptide(L)'
;APVRDGSRAAQVALERECAVVAAAVEGGSEGRNNTLHRSACKVARFVAWGDLPRDVAERAIQGAGEATGLPPAECRTTIRSAMDWILTHATPRQAAS
;
A
#
# COMPACT_ATOMS: atom_id res chain seq x y z
N ALA A 1 -7.96 -2.37 -28.44
CA ALA A 1 -7.86 -1.07 -27.75
C ALA A 1 -6.55 -1.05 -26.97
N PRO A 2 -5.79 0.06 -26.88
CA PRO A 2 -4.60 0.03 -26.04
C PRO A 2 -5.07 -0.15 -24.59
N VAL A 3 -4.57 -1.18 -23.91
CA VAL A 3 -4.70 -1.36 -22.47
C VAL A 3 -4.09 -0.11 -21.83
N ARG A 4 -4.92 0.86 -21.45
CA ARG A 4 -4.47 2.14 -20.91
C ARG A 4 -4.42 2.07 -19.37
N ASP A 5 -3.23 2.36 -18.86
CA ASP A 5 -2.93 3.05 -17.59
C ASP A 5 -3.18 2.38 -16.22
N GLY A 6 -3.54 1.09 -16.16
CA GLY A 6 -3.64 0.37 -14.88
C GLY A 6 -2.35 0.44 -14.04
N SER A 7 -1.21 0.10 -14.65
CA SER A 7 0.10 0.11 -13.97
C SER A 7 0.60 1.52 -13.64
N ARG A 8 0.37 2.53 -14.48
CA ARG A 8 0.79 3.92 -14.18
C ARG A 8 -0.06 4.52 -13.07
N ALA A 9 -1.37 4.29 -13.09
CA ALA A 9 -2.25 4.69 -11.99
C ALA A 9 -1.85 4.00 -10.68
N ALA A 10 -1.49 2.71 -10.73
CA ALA A 10 -1.00 1.98 -9.57
C ALA A 10 0.33 2.53 -9.03
N GLN A 11 1.27 2.90 -9.91
CA GLN A 11 2.53 3.55 -9.52
C GLN A 11 2.29 4.91 -8.84
N VAL A 12 1.46 5.76 -9.43
CA VAL A 12 1.12 7.07 -8.84
C VAL A 12 0.40 6.89 -7.50
N ALA A 13 -0.48 5.89 -7.38
CA ALA A 13 -1.12 5.56 -6.11
C ALA A 13 -0.10 5.10 -5.06
N LEU A 14 0.86 4.25 -5.44
CA LEU A 14 1.94 3.81 -4.56
C LEU A 14 2.76 5.00 -4.05
N GLU A 15 3.20 5.88 -4.94
CA GLU A 15 3.97 7.08 -4.59
C GLU A 15 3.21 7.99 -3.62
N ARG A 16 1.92 8.23 -3.88
CA ARG A 16 1.06 9.03 -3.00
C ARG A 16 0.89 8.41 -1.62
N GLU A 17 0.64 7.10 -1.56
CA GLU A 17 0.48 6.42 -0.27
C GLU A 17 1.82 6.37 0.49
N CYS A 18 2.96 6.22 -0.18
CA CYS A 18 4.27 6.38 0.45
C CYS A 18 4.46 7.79 1.05
N ALA A 19 4.04 8.84 0.34
CA ALA A 19 4.10 10.21 0.87
C ALA A 19 3.18 10.41 2.10
N VAL A 20 1.98 9.81 2.08
CA VAL A 20 1.05 9.83 3.22
C VAL A 20 1.67 9.14 4.44
N VAL A 21 2.29 7.96 4.24
CA VAL A 21 2.97 7.25 5.33
C VAL A 21 4.14 8.08 5.86
N ALA A 22 5.01 8.62 4.98
CA ALA A 22 6.16 9.41 5.40
C ALA A 22 5.78 10.68 6.19
N ALA A 23 4.60 11.24 5.93
CA ALA A 23 4.06 12.40 6.65
C ALA A 23 3.33 12.03 7.97
N ALA A 24 3.19 10.75 8.29
CA ALA A 24 2.43 10.31 9.46
C ALA A 24 3.11 10.69 10.78
N VAL A 25 2.32 11.21 11.72
CA VAL A 25 2.76 11.62 13.05
C VAL A 25 2.45 10.56 14.11
N GLU A 26 3.03 10.71 15.30
CA GLU A 26 2.80 9.81 16.44
C GLU A 26 1.48 10.12 17.16
N GLY A 27 0.77 9.08 17.62
CA GLY A 27 -0.42 9.20 18.47
C GLY A 27 -1.76 9.25 17.73
N GLY A 28 -2.84 8.86 18.42
CA GLY A 28 -4.22 8.93 17.95
C GLY A 28 -4.65 7.85 16.94
N SER A 29 -5.89 7.96 16.46
CA SER A 29 -6.46 7.11 15.40
C SER A 29 -5.75 7.29 14.04
N GLU A 30 -4.85 8.27 13.92
CA GLU A 30 -4.06 8.57 12.72
C GLU A 30 -2.56 8.28 12.89
N GLY A 31 -2.18 7.55 13.94
CA GLY A 31 -0.78 7.24 14.23
C GLY A 31 -0.06 6.46 13.11
N ARG A 32 1.28 6.57 13.07
CA ARG A 32 2.18 5.97 12.06
C ARG A 32 1.81 4.56 11.63
N ASN A 33 1.64 3.62 12.57
CA ASN A 33 1.35 2.22 12.25
C ASN A 33 -0.06 2.04 11.63
N ASN A 34 -1.07 2.78 12.11
CA ASN A 34 -2.40 2.74 11.51
C ASN A 34 -2.41 3.35 10.10
N THR A 35 -1.71 4.47 9.91
CA THR A 35 -1.55 5.07 8.59
C THR A 35 -0.80 4.14 7.64
N LEU A 36 0.25 3.47 8.10
CA LEU A 36 0.94 2.41 7.34
C LEU A 36 -0.02 1.27 6.95
N HIS A 37 -0.81 0.75 7.88
CA HIS A 37 -1.77 -0.31 7.61
C HIS A 37 -2.81 0.10 6.56
N ARG A 38 -3.43 1.28 6.73
CA ARG A 38 -4.43 1.81 5.80
C ARG A 38 -3.86 2.03 4.40
N SER A 39 -2.66 2.61 4.31
CA SER A 39 -1.96 2.80 3.03
C SER A 39 -1.60 1.46 2.39
N ALA A 40 -1.12 0.48 3.16
CA ALA A 40 -0.83 -0.86 2.65
C ALA A 40 -2.08 -1.55 2.10
N CYS A 41 -3.23 -1.42 2.77
CA CYS A 41 -4.50 -1.97 2.27
C CYS A 41 -4.92 -1.36 0.93
N LYS A 42 -4.70 -0.05 0.71
CA LYS A 42 -5.01 0.59 -0.58
C LYS A 42 -4.08 0.10 -1.68
N VAL A 43 -2.78 0.03 -1.42
CA VAL A 43 -1.78 -0.44 -2.39
C VAL A 43 -2.02 -1.92 -2.73
N ALA A 44 -2.34 -2.75 -1.74
CA ALA A 44 -2.61 -4.17 -1.92
C ALA A 44 -3.76 -4.46 -2.90
N ARG A 45 -4.71 -3.53 -3.08
CA ARG A 45 -5.79 -3.68 -4.08
C ARG A 45 -5.23 -3.67 -5.51
N PHE A 46 -4.25 -2.82 -5.80
CA PHE A 46 -3.58 -2.82 -7.11
C PHE A 46 -2.76 -4.08 -7.33
N VAL A 47 -2.18 -4.65 -6.26
CA VAL A 47 -1.53 -5.96 -6.32
C VAL A 47 -2.55 -7.06 -6.64
N ALA A 48 -3.70 -7.06 -5.96
CA ALA A 48 -4.77 -8.02 -6.19
C ALA A 48 -5.34 -7.95 -7.62
N TRP A 49 -5.36 -6.76 -8.22
CA TRP A 49 -5.79 -6.56 -9.61
C TRP A 49 -4.71 -6.85 -10.65
N GLY A 50 -3.48 -7.13 -10.23
CA GLY A 50 -2.35 -7.40 -11.13
C GLY A 50 -1.71 -6.14 -11.74
N ASP A 51 -2.09 -4.95 -11.27
CA ASP A 51 -1.57 -3.68 -11.78
C ASP A 51 -0.21 -3.31 -11.16
N LEU A 52 0.16 -3.93 -10.03
CA LEU A 52 1.40 -3.66 -9.28
C LEU A 52 2.03 -4.96 -8.75
N PRO A 53 3.33 -5.20 -8.96
CA PRO A 53 4.02 -6.34 -8.33
C PRO A 53 4.05 -6.20 -6.80
N ARG A 54 3.74 -7.30 -6.09
CA ARG A 54 3.70 -7.35 -4.62
C ARG A 54 5.02 -6.88 -3.99
N ASP A 55 6.14 -7.35 -4.53
CA ASP A 55 7.47 -7.06 -4.01
C ASP A 55 7.85 -5.58 -4.19
N VAL A 56 7.41 -4.94 -5.29
CA VAL A 56 7.59 -3.49 -5.51
C VAL A 56 6.77 -2.70 -4.50
N ALA A 57 5.51 -3.07 -4.29
CA ALA A 57 4.62 -2.45 -3.32
C ALA A 57 5.18 -2.54 -1.89
N GLU A 58 5.54 -3.75 -1.45
CA GLU A 58 6.04 -4.03 -0.10
C GLU A 58 7.35 -3.27 0.17
N ARG A 59 8.31 -3.27 -0.76
CA ARG A 59 9.58 -2.54 -0.58
C ARG A 59 9.37 -1.04 -0.45
N ALA A 60 8.56 -0.44 -1.33
CA ALA A 60 8.35 1.00 -1.35
C ALA A 60 7.63 1.50 -0.08
N ILE A 61 6.56 0.80 0.32
CA ILE A 61 5.80 1.20 1.50
C ILE A 61 6.55 0.90 2.81
N GLN A 62 7.38 -0.15 2.84
CA GLN A 62 8.28 -0.41 3.97
C GLN A 62 9.29 0.72 4.14
N GLY A 63 9.93 1.17 3.06
CA GLY A 63 10.85 2.32 3.11
C GLY A 63 10.18 3.58 3.65
N ALA A 64 8.94 3.86 3.23
CA ALA A 64 8.16 4.98 3.77
C ALA A 64 7.84 4.81 5.26
N GLY A 65 7.46 3.61 5.70
CA GLY A 65 7.19 3.32 7.11
C GLY A 65 8.42 3.48 7.99
N GLU A 66 9.56 2.93 7.58
CA GLU A 66 10.83 3.05 8.31
C GLU A 66 11.30 4.52 8.42
N ALA A 67 11.06 5.34 7.39
CA ALA A 67 11.37 6.77 7.42
C ALA A 67 10.60 7.56 8.49
N THR A 68 9.47 7.03 8.98
CA THR A 68 8.71 7.63 10.09
C THR A 68 9.29 7.30 11.47
N GLY A 69 10.33 6.44 11.53
CA GLY A 69 10.91 5.93 12.78
C GLY A 69 10.27 4.65 13.30
N LEU A 70 9.34 4.03 12.55
CA LEU A 70 8.80 2.72 12.91
C LEU A 70 9.87 1.63 12.83
N PRO A 71 9.91 0.67 13.77
CA PRO A 71 10.82 -0.46 13.69
C PRO A 71 10.60 -1.26 12.39
N PRO A 72 11.67 -1.65 11.67
CA PRO A 72 11.55 -2.42 10.43
C PRO A 72 10.72 -3.70 10.55
N ALA A 73 10.80 -4.38 11.71
CA ALA A 73 10.03 -5.59 11.98
C ALA A 73 8.53 -5.33 12.15
N GLU A 74 8.17 -4.20 12.75
CA GLU A 74 6.79 -3.76 12.89
C GLU A 74 6.21 -3.39 11.52
N CYS A 75 6.96 -2.60 10.72
CA CYS A 75 6.59 -2.28 9.35
C CYS A 75 6.28 -3.54 8.53
N ARG A 76 7.21 -4.49 8.50
CA ARG A 76 7.04 -5.75 7.75
C ARG A 76 5.81 -6.53 8.20
N THR A 77 5.56 -6.61 9.50
CA THR A 77 4.41 -7.33 10.06
C THR A 77 3.10 -6.66 9.64
N THR A 78 2.99 -5.35 9.78
CA THR A 78 1.81 -4.57 9.40
C THR A 78 1.52 -4.66 7.90
N ILE A 79 2.54 -4.48 7.07
CA ILE A 79 2.42 -4.53 5.61
C ILE A 79 1.98 -5.93 5.17
N ARG A 80 2.63 -6.98 5.68
CA ARG A 80 2.27 -8.36 5.35
C ARG A 80 0.82 -8.67 5.71
N SER A 81 0.40 -8.30 6.93
CA SER A 81 -0.97 -8.51 7.39
C SER A 81 -2.00 -7.82 6.47
N ALA A 82 -1.75 -6.57 6.08
CA ALA A 82 -2.61 -5.84 5.16
C ALA A 82 -2.67 -6.50 3.77
N MET A 83 -1.50 -6.87 3.21
CA MET A 83 -1.39 -7.53 1.91
C MET A 83 -2.14 -8.85 1.89
N ASP A 84 -1.89 -9.73 2.86
CA ASP A 84 -2.49 -11.06 2.91
C ASP A 84 -4.02 -10.97 3.11
N TRP A 85 -4.49 -10.03 3.94
CA TRP A 85 -5.93 -9.82 4.11
C TRP A 85 -6.59 -9.37 2.82
N ILE A 86 -6.03 -8.37 2.13
CA ILE A 86 -6.60 -7.87 0.87
C ILE A 86 -6.52 -8.93 -0.22
N LEU A 87 -5.40 -9.61 -0.40
CA LEU A 87 -5.27 -10.65 -1.42
C LEU A 87 -6.26 -11.81 -1.22
N THR A 88 -6.66 -12.07 0.03
CA THR A 88 -7.68 -13.08 0.36
C THR A 88 -9.11 -12.60 0.12
N HIS A 89 -9.40 -11.30 0.29
CA HIS A 89 -10.76 -10.76 0.32
C HIS A 89 -11.08 -9.75 -0.80
N ALA A 90 -10.12 -9.42 -1.66
CA ALA A 90 -10.30 -8.39 -2.67
C ALA A 90 -11.41 -8.76 -3.65
N THR A 91 -12.31 -7.82 -3.87
CA THR A 91 -13.28 -7.91 -4.96
C THR A 91 -12.58 -7.71 -6.31
N PRO A 92 -13.04 -8.42 -7.37
CA PRO A 92 -12.54 -8.20 -8.72
C PRO A 92 -12.65 -6.72 -9.10
N ARG A 93 -11.67 -6.22 -9.84
CA ARG A 93 -11.70 -4.84 -10.35
C ARG A 93 -13.00 -4.66 -11.13
N GLN A 94 -13.90 -3.79 -10.68
CA GLN A 94 -15.02 -3.37 -11.51
C GLN A 94 -14.40 -2.70 -12.74
N ALA A 95 -14.55 -3.34 -13.90
CA ALA A 95 -14.22 -2.70 -15.16
C ALA A 95 -15.07 -1.42 -15.24
N ALA A 96 -14.41 -0.27 -15.35
CA ALA A 96 -15.12 0.96 -15.64
C ALA A 96 -15.71 0.81 -17.04
N SER A 97 -17.04 0.67 -17.10
CA SER A 97 -17.82 0.67 -18.34
C SER A 97 -17.88 2.07 -18.94
#